data_AF-A0AAV9DCA6-F1
#
_entry.id   AF-A0AAV9DCA6-F1
#
_cell.length_a   1.000
_cell.length_b   1.000
_cell.length_c   1.000
_cell.angle_alpha   90.00
_cell.angle_beta   90.00
_cell.angle_gamma   90.00
#
_symmetry.space_group_name_H-M   'P 1'
#
loop_
_entity.id
_entity.type
_entity.pdbx_description
1 polymer ?
#
loop_
_entity_poly.entity_id
_entity_poly.type
_entity_poly.pdbx_seq_one_letter_code
_entity_poly.pdbx_strand_id
1 'polypeptide(L)'
;MLYFPNWIYIQLDRWREMELDVSFVEEAKLHIARKMVLVGLWCIQINPSDRPSISRVLEMLEGGHESIEIPPKPFFPSSPRQRWELQTSSADNTDAVPLTDESL
;
A
#
# COMPACT_ATOMS: atom_id res chain seq x y z
N MET A 1 6.32 2.32 -16.84
CA MET A 1 7.16 1.91 -15.69
C MET A 1 6.34 1.07 -14.71
N LEU A 2 5.92 -0.15 -15.09
CA LEU A 2 5.05 -0.98 -14.22
C LEU A 2 5.62 -2.39 -13.98
N TYR A 3 6.95 -2.50 -13.92
CA TYR A 3 7.61 -3.80 -13.77
C TYR A 3 7.89 -4.15 -12.30
N PHE A 4 8.32 -3.16 -11.50
CA PHE A 4 8.81 -3.42 -10.15
C PHE A 4 7.71 -3.86 -9.15
N PRO A 5 6.54 -3.21 -9.07
CA PRO A 5 5.49 -3.64 -8.13
C PRO A 5 4.94 -5.02 -8.50
N ASN A 6 4.66 -5.26 -9.79
CA ASN A 6 4.02 -6.51 -10.21
C ASN A 6 4.93 -7.74 -10.01
N TRP A 7 6.24 -7.59 -10.22
CA TRP A 7 7.20 -8.67 -9.97
C TRP A 7 7.22 -9.11 -8.49
N ILE A 8 7.13 -8.17 -7.55
CA ILE A 8 7.09 -8.49 -6.11
C ILE A 8 5.87 -9.35 -5.79
N TYR A 9 4.69 -9.02 -6.32
CA TYR A 9 3.49 -9.84 -6.11
C TYR A 9 3.63 -11.25 -6.69
N ILE A 10 4.24 -11.39 -7.87
CA ILE A 10 4.54 -12.71 -8.44
C ILE A 10 5.52 -13.49 -7.55
N GLN A 11 6.51 -12.84 -6.94
CA GLN A 11 7.42 -13.51 -6.00
C GLN A 11 6.72 -13.93 -4.71
N LEU A 12 5.79 -13.12 -4.18
CA LEU A 12 4.99 -13.50 -3.01
C LEU A 12 4.16 -14.76 -3.25
N ASP A 13 3.57 -14.89 -4.44
CA ASP A 13 2.84 -16.12 -4.81
C ASP A 13 3.78 -17.33 -4.91
N ARG A 14 4.98 -17.14 -5.49
CA ARG A 14 5.99 -18.20 -5.60
C ARG A 14 6.58 -18.62 -4.25
N TRP A 15 6.71 -17.70 -3.30
CA TRP A 15 7.19 -18.03 -1.94
C TRP A 15 6.25 -18.96 -1.19
N ARG A 16 4.94 -18.87 -1.42
CA ARG A 16 3.95 -19.81 -0.88
C ARG A 16 4.15 -21.25 -1.37
N GLU A 17 4.78 -21.43 -2.52
CA GLU A 17 5.01 -22.75 -3.14
C GLU A 17 6.38 -23.34 -2.79
N MET A 18 7.38 -22.50 -2.50
CA MET A 18 8.76 -22.93 -2.17
C MET A 18 8.93 -23.51 -0.76
N GLU A 19 7.98 -23.26 0.14
CA GLU A 19 8.03 -23.71 1.55
C GLU A 19 8.11 -25.24 1.70
N LEU A 20 7.77 -26.01 0.66
CA LEU A 20 7.69 -27.48 0.72
C LEU A 20 8.99 -28.24 0.42
N ASP A 21 10.05 -27.60 -0.09
CA ASP A 21 11.26 -28.31 -0.60
C ASP A 21 12.59 -27.75 -0.05
N VAL A 22 12.55 -27.06 1.10
CA VAL A 22 13.69 -26.30 1.64
C VAL A 22 14.11 -26.86 3.00
N SER A 23 15.41 -26.84 3.30
CA SER A 23 15.92 -27.28 4.60
C SER A 23 15.37 -26.41 5.74
N PHE A 24 15.21 -26.96 6.95
CA PHE A 24 14.63 -26.24 8.11
C PHE A 24 15.29 -24.87 8.41
N VAL A 25 16.62 -24.78 8.25
CA VAL A 25 17.36 -23.51 8.47
C VAL A 25 17.01 -22.46 7.43
N GLU A 26 16.74 -22.89 6.21
CA GLU A 26 16.48 -22.03 5.06
C GLU A 26 14.98 -21.68 4.96
N GLU A 27 14.10 -22.57 5.42
CA GLU A 27 12.68 -22.30 5.71
C GLU A 27 12.53 -21.16 6.73
N ALA A 28 13.24 -21.23 7.87
CA ALA A 28 13.20 -20.17 8.88
C ALA A 28 13.66 -18.80 8.33
N LYS A 29 14.68 -18.78 7.46
CA LYS A 29 15.13 -17.56 6.79
C LYS A 29 14.10 -17.04 5.79
N LEU A 30 13.47 -17.93 5.03
CA LEU A 30 12.42 -17.59 4.08
C LEU A 30 11.21 -16.97 4.79
N HIS A 31 10.79 -17.54 5.93
CA HIS A 31 9.70 -16.99 6.76
C HIS A 31 10.00 -15.57 7.23
N ILE A 32 11.23 -15.29 7.69
CA ILE A 32 11.64 -13.95 8.11
C ILE A 32 11.65 -12.99 6.92
N ALA A 33 12.23 -13.40 5.78
CA ALA A 33 12.29 -12.57 4.59
C ALA A 33 10.88 -12.23 4.07
N ARG A 34 9.99 -13.22 4.02
CA ARG A 34 8.58 -13.05 3.63
C ARG A 34 7.86 -12.07 4.53
N LYS A 35 7.99 -12.24 5.85
CA LYS A 35 7.41 -11.33 6.84
C LYS A 35 7.91 -9.90 6.62
N MET A 36 9.22 -9.70 6.48
CA MET A 36 9.82 -8.37 6.29
C MET A 36 9.31 -7.70 5.01
N VAL A 37 9.17 -8.44 3.92
CA VAL A 37 8.61 -7.89 2.66
C VAL A 37 7.15 -7.51 2.84
N LEU A 38 6.31 -8.35 3.45
CA LEU A 38 4.90 -8.04 3.65
C LEU A 38 4.71 -6.80 4.54
N VAL A 39 5.43 -6.72 5.67
CA VAL A 39 5.43 -5.54 6.54
C VAL A 39 5.91 -4.30 5.78
N GLY A 40 7.00 -4.41 5.04
CA GLY A 40 7.54 -3.31 4.22
C GLY A 40 6.53 -2.81 3.20
N LEU A 41 5.84 -3.71 2.49
CA LEU A 41 4.83 -3.37 1.49
C LEU A 41 3.60 -2.68 2.09
N TRP A 42 3.18 -3.05 3.31
CA TRP A 42 2.13 -2.35 4.04
C TRP A 42 2.57 -0.93 4.44
N CYS A 43 3.81 -0.75 4.88
CA CYS A 43 4.32 0.55 5.33
C CYS A 43 4.49 1.58 4.20
N ILE A 44 4.77 1.13 2.96
CA ILE A 44 5.04 2.01 1.82
C ILE A 44 3.81 2.27 0.93
N GLN A 45 2.60 1.95 1.40
CA GLN A 45 1.37 2.17 0.64
C GLN A 45 1.23 3.63 0.18
N ILE A 46 0.73 3.80 -1.05
CA ILE A 46 0.54 5.12 -1.68
C ILE A 46 -0.50 5.91 -0.89
N ASN A 47 -1.62 5.27 -0.56
CA ASN A 47 -2.65 5.84 0.29
C ASN A 47 -2.20 5.79 1.75
N PRO A 48 -2.06 6.94 2.44
CA PRO A 48 -1.65 6.96 3.84
C PRO A 48 -2.60 6.20 4.77
N SER A 49 -3.89 6.14 4.44
CA SER A 49 -4.91 5.43 5.24
C SER A 49 -4.73 3.91 5.23
N ASP A 50 -4.04 3.37 4.23
CA ASP A 50 -3.77 1.93 4.12
C ASP A 50 -2.50 1.53 4.89
N ARG A 51 -1.73 2.50 5.42
CA ARG A 51 -0.52 2.20 6.19
C ARG A 51 -0.90 1.77 7.61
N PRO A 52 -0.32 0.69 8.13
CA PRO A 52 -0.55 0.26 9.50
C PRO A 52 0.00 1.29 10.50
N SER A 53 -0.61 1.35 11.68
CA SER A 53 -0.04 2.05 12.83
C SER A 53 1.25 1.37 13.29
N ILE A 54 2.11 2.08 14.02
CA ILE A 54 3.36 1.48 14.54
C ILE A 54 3.09 0.28 15.45
N SER A 55 2.04 0.33 16.26
CA SER A 55 1.61 -0.79 17.11
C SER A 55 1.25 -2.02 16.28
N ARG A 56 0.52 -1.81 15.17
CA ARG A 56 0.17 -2.90 14.25
C ARG A 56 1.40 -3.46 13.55
N VAL A 57 2.38 -2.62 13.19
CA VAL A 57 3.66 -3.08 12.63
C VAL A 57 4.41 -3.97 13.64
N LEU A 58 4.43 -3.62 14.92
CA LEU A 58 5.04 -4.46 15.96
C LEU A 58 4.32 -5.80 16.08
N GLU A 59 3.00 -5.81 16.12
CA GLU A 59 2.20 -7.05 16.13
C GLU A 59 2.52 -7.95 14.93
N MET A 60 2.65 -7.37 13.73
CA MET A 60 3.02 -8.11 12.52
C MET A 60 4.44 -8.69 12.61
N LEU A 61 5.38 -7.97 13.22
CA LEU A 61 6.77 -8.41 13.37
C LEU A 61 6.91 -9.54 14.40
N GLU A 62 6.22 -9.41 15.53
CA GLU A 62 6.23 -10.38 16.63
C GLU A 62 5.39 -11.64 16.32
N GLY A 63 4.30 -11.49 15.56
CA GLY A 63 3.39 -12.57 15.17
C GLY A 63 3.92 -13.52 14.10
N GLY A 64 3.12 -14.52 13.69
CA GLY A 64 3.46 -15.44 12.61
C GLY A 64 3.34 -14.79 11.22
N HIS A 65 4.19 -15.19 10.27
CA HIS A 65 4.15 -14.62 8.91
C HIS A 65 2.81 -14.91 8.19
N GLU A 66 2.19 -16.05 8.51
CA GLU A 66 0.86 -16.51 8.05
C GLU A 66 -0.27 -15.51 8.36
N SER A 67 -0.10 -14.70 9.41
CA SER A 67 -1.12 -13.75 9.87
C SER A 67 -1.14 -12.44 9.08
N ILE A 68 -0.18 -12.25 8.18
CA ILE A 68 -0.04 -11.02 7.41
C ILE A 68 -0.59 -11.24 5.99
N GLU A 69 -1.70 -10.58 5.70
CA GLU A 69 -2.29 -10.59 4.37
C GLU A 69 -1.43 -9.81 3.36
N ILE A 70 -1.54 -10.18 2.09
CA ILE A 70 -0.87 -9.47 0.99
C ILE A 70 -1.52 -8.07 0.87
N PRO A 71 -0.73 -6.99 0.95
CA PRO A 71 -1.27 -5.64 0.86
C PRO A 71 -1.88 -5.34 -0.51
N PRO A 72 -2.77 -4.33 -0.61
CA PRO A 72 -3.38 -3.95 -1.87
C PRO A 72 -2.32 -3.52 -2.89
N LYS A 73 -2.53 -3.95 -4.15
CA LYS A 73 -1.69 -3.52 -5.27
C LYS A 73 -1.82 -2.01 -5.45
N PRO A 74 -0.71 -1.25 -5.50
CA PRO A 74 -0.77 0.19 -5.72
C PRO A 74 -1.46 0.49 -7.05
N PHE A 75 -2.58 1.18 -7.00
CA PHE A 75 -3.25 1.70 -8.19
C PHE A 75 -2.59 3.02 -8.59
N PHE A 76 -1.89 3.01 -9.72
CA PHE A 76 -1.41 4.24 -10.32
C PHE A 76 -2.49 4.74 -11.29
N PRO A 77 -3.20 5.85 -10.99
CA PRO A 77 -4.06 6.45 -12.00
C PRO A 77 -3.19 6.80 -13.19
N SER A 78 -3.49 6.18 -14.33
CA SER A 78 -2.69 6.24 -15.56
C SER A 78 -2.61 7.63 -16.18
N SER A 79 -3.31 8.64 -15.63
CA SER A 79 -3.17 10.02 -16.09
C SER A 79 -3.23 11.04 -14.94
N PRO A 80 -2.51 12.17 -15.06
CA PRO A 80 -2.74 13.37 -14.24
C PRO A 80 -4.19 13.86 -14.29
N ARG A 81 -4.95 13.51 -15.35
CA ARG A 81 -6.36 13.87 -15.52
C ARG A 81 -7.29 13.18 -14.50
N GLN A 82 -7.01 11.96 -14.07
CA GLN A 82 -7.89 11.32 -13.08
C GLN A 82 -7.64 11.81 -11.65
N ARG A 83 -6.46 12.40 -11.41
CA ARG A 83 -6.09 12.94 -10.09
C ARG A 83 -6.84 14.22 -9.75
N TRP A 84 -7.09 15.10 -10.72
CA TRP A 84 -7.87 16.33 -10.47
C TRP A 84 -9.36 16.02 -10.31
N GLU A 85 -9.91 15.06 -11.07
CA GLU A 85 -11.34 14.71 -11.02
C GLU A 85 -11.78 14.13 -9.66
N LEU A 86 -10.92 13.35 -8.99
CA LEU A 86 -11.17 12.87 -7.62
C LEU A 86 -11.07 13.97 -6.56
N GLN A 87 -10.33 15.04 -6.84
CA GLN A 87 -10.16 16.18 -5.93
C GLN A 87 -11.26 17.24 -6.12
N THR A 88 -11.76 17.43 -7.34
CA THR A 88 -12.81 18.42 -7.65
C THR A 88 -14.22 17.95 -7.31
N SER A 89 -14.47 16.63 -7.26
CA SER A 89 -15.79 16.10 -6.91
C SER A 89 -16.21 16.37 -5.45
N SER A 90 -15.28 16.84 -4.60
CA SER A 90 -15.54 17.17 -3.19
C SER A 90 -15.74 18.68 -2.95
N ALA A 91 -15.66 19.52 -3.98
CA ALA A 91 -15.77 20.97 -3.86
C ALA A 91 -16.66 21.53 -4.98
N ASP A 92 -17.93 21.14 -4.99
CA ASP A 92 -18.96 21.88 -5.70
C ASP A 92 -20.20 22.02 -4.82
N ASN A 93 -20.22 23.10 -4.05
CA ASN A 93 -21.42 23.88 -3.77
C ASN A 93 -20.98 25.23 -3.23
N THR A 94 -20.80 26.20 -4.11
CA THR A 94 -20.88 27.60 -3.73
C THR A 94 -21.82 28.30 -4.69
N ASP A 95 -23.06 28.52 -4.23
CA ASP A 95 -23.93 29.55 -4.78
C ASP A 95 -23.21 30.89 -4.69
N ALA A 96 -23.25 31.62 -5.80
CA ALA A 96 -22.63 32.92 -5.98
C ALA A 96 -23.24 33.99 -5.05
N VAL A 97 -22.40 34.94 -4.61
CA VAL A 97 -22.87 36.26 -4.13
C VAL A 97 -22.00 37.35 -4.78
N PRO A 98 -22.58 38.46 -5.28
CA PRO A 98 -21.93 39.37 -6.22
C PRO A 98 -21.05 40.44 -5.55
N LEU A 99 -20.09 40.93 -6.33
CA LEU A 99 -19.21 42.07 -6.04
C LEU A 99 -20.00 43.35 -5.75
N THR A 100 -19.72 44.01 -4.63
CA THR A 100 -19.95 45.45 -4.45
C THR A 100 -18.73 46.13 -3.83
N ASP A 101 -18.30 47.13 -4.59
CA ASP A 101 -17.29 48.20 -4.52
C ASP A 101 -16.89 48.86 -3.17
N GLU A 102 -15.59 49.16 -3.10
CA GLU A 102 -14.83 50.34 -2.57
C GLU A 102 -15.06 51.02 -1.20
N SER A 103 -13.89 51.25 -0.57
CA SER A 103 -13.46 52.38 0.29
C SER A 103 -13.95 52.53 1.75
N LEU A 104 -13.04 52.38 2.71
CA LEU A 104 -12.22 53.49 3.26
C LEU A 104 -10.95 52.96 3.94
#